data_AF-A0A524PWR0-F1
#
_entry.id   AF-A0A524PWR0-F1
#
_cell.length_a   1.000
_cell.length_b   1.000
_cell.length_c   1.000
_cell.angle_alpha   90.00
_cell.angle_beta   90.00
_cell.angle_gamma   90.00
#
_symmetry.space_group_name_H-M   'P 1'
#
loop_
_entity.id
_entity.type
_entity.pdbx_description
1 polymer ?
#
loop_
_entity_poly.entity_id
_entity_poly.type
_entity_poly.pdbx_seq_one_letter_code
_entity_poly.pdbx_strand_id
1 'polypeptide(L)'
;INGGEIAALETHRDRPGAILVDMGDLTALPGLVDAAAALPADAGPALGPLLLSFGVTTIVANHPQSESLNAIWSGKDMPGPRVLGKDWQLDLESAPTLLLGVSALPASPRGIRYRDLTSGAGAAPATMFSGLADAGTQGLGALLESRQVTLLEPYPRARRRFSEQQPLAAVADSLVLGSKLNGMPPGIATQAELLALAAAGLSGEQALRTAGSNAAAALGLERHIGRIAPGYAADIVLVDGDPLGGVAAAQKVVAVVRNGRFYSVIGLLERAERALDVE
;
A
#
# COMPACT_ATOMS: atom_id res chain seq x y z
N ILE A 1 -16.73 6.50 -14.38
CA ILE A 1 -15.69 5.50 -14.71
C ILE A 1 -16.07 4.88 -16.05
N ASN A 2 -15.12 4.74 -16.97
CA ASN A 2 -15.32 4.08 -18.26
C ASN A 2 -14.11 3.18 -18.55
N GLY A 3 -14.32 1.92 -18.92
CA GLY A 3 -13.23 1.01 -19.30
C GLY A 3 -12.17 0.78 -18.23
N GLY A 4 -12.48 0.95 -16.94
CA GLY A 4 -11.51 0.83 -15.84
C GLY A 4 -10.76 2.11 -15.50
N GLU A 5 -11.05 3.22 -16.19
CA GLU A 5 -10.44 4.54 -15.97
C GLU A 5 -11.44 5.57 -15.44
N ILE A 6 -10.92 6.56 -14.73
CA ILE A 6 -11.67 7.72 -14.28
C ILE A 6 -11.91 8.60 -15.50
N ALA A 7 -13.17 8.69 -15.93
CA ALA A 7 -13.54 9.49 -17.10
C ALA A 7 -13.59 11.00 -16.79
N ALA A 8 -14.09 11.38 -15.61
CA ALA A 8 -14.27 12.77 -15.22
C ALA A 8 -14.43 12.89 -13.69
N LEU A 9 -14.09 14.06 -13.16
CA LEU A 9 -14.42 14.53 -11.80
C LEU A 9 -15.30 15.75 -11.92
N GLU A 10 -16.54 15.63 -11.46
CA GLU A 10 -17.58 16.63 -11.64
C GLU A 10 -18.45 16.69 -10.39
N THR A 11 -19.11 17.83 -10.17
CA THR A 11 -20.20 17.91 -9.20
C THR A 11 -21.28 16.88 -9.54
N HIS A 12 -21.87 16.28 -8.50
CA HIS A 12 -22.91 15.26 -8.67
C HIS A 12 -24.04 15.74 -9.59
N ARG A 13 -24.41 14.89 -10.54
CA ARG A 13 -25.56 15.08 -11.44
C ARG A 13 -26.15 13.73 -11.80
N ASP A 14 -27.45 13.70 -12.07
CA ASP A 14 -28.10 12.50 -12.57
C ASP A 14 -27.47 12.04 -13.90
N ARG A 15 -27.17 10.75 -13.97
CA ARG A 15 -26.65 10.09 -15.17
C ARG A 15 -27.49 8.85 -15.44
N PRO A 16 -28.58 8.96 -16.23
CA PRO A 16 -29.44 7.83 -16.56
C PRO A 16 -28.63 6.65 -17.12
N GLY A 17 -28.87 5.45 -16.60
CA GLY A 17 -28.17 4.23 -17.01
C GLY A 17 -26.79 4.01 -16.40
N ALA A 18 -26.28 4.94 -15.59
CA ALA A 18 -25.06 4.72 -14.81
C ALA A 18 -25.35 3.89 -13.56
N ILE A 19 -24.38 3.05 -13.15
CA ILE A 19 -24.38 2.45 -11.82
C ILE A 19 -23.95 3.54 -10.83
N LEU A 20 -24.87 3.92 -9.94
CA LEU A 20 -24.58 4.82 -8.84
C LEU A 20 -24.10 4.02 -7.62
N VAL A 21 -22.90 4.33 -7.16
CA VAL A 21 -22.40 3.90 -5.85
C VAL A 21 -22.44 5.13 -4.96
N ASP A 22 -23.42 5.17 -4.05
CA ASP A 22 -23.48 6.19 -3.01
C ASP A 22 -22.44 5.87 -1.93
N MET A 23 -21.58 6.84 -1.65
CA MET A 23 -20.46 6.70 -0.71
C MET A 23 -20.74 7.40 0.62
N GLY A 24 -21.89 8.07 0.77
CA GLY A 24 -22.22 8.82 1.99
C GLY A 24 -21.10 9.75 2.43
N ASP A 25 -20.71 9.64 3.70
CA ASP A 25 -19.65 10.43 4.32
C ASP A 25 -18.26 9.76 4.26
N LEU A 26 -18.08 8.73 3.41
CA LEU A 26 -16.80 8.07 3.26
C LEU A 26 -15.79 8.97 2.53
N THR A 27 -14.53 8.84 2.92
CA THR A 27 -13.42 9.52 2.22
C THR A 27 -12.88 8.63 1.11
N ALA A 28 -12.72 9.20 -0.09
CA ALA A 28 -12.08 8.54 -1.22
C ALA A 28 -10.58 8.84 -1.27
N LEU A 29 -9.78 7.79 -1.39
CA LEU A 29 -8.33 7.83 -1.57
C LEU A 29 -7.94 7.19 -2.90
N PRO A 30 -6.84 7.61 -3.55
CA PRO A 30 -6.22 6.79 -4.57
C PRO A 30 -5.87 5.40 -4.02
N GLY A 31 -5.89 4.39 -4.88
CA GLY A 31 -5.40 3.05 -4.58
C GLY A 31 -3.99 3.06 -4.00
N LEU A 32 -3.75 2.30 -2.91
CA LEU A 32 -2.46 2.23 -2.27
C LEU A 32 -1.48 1.35 -3.07
N VAL A 33 -0.26 1.86 -3.21
CA VAL A 33 0.85 1.23 -3.92
C VAL A 33 1.90 0.80 -2.90
N ASP A 34 2.22 -0.50 -2.89
CA ASP A 34 3.35 -1.05 -2.16
C ASP A 34 4.51 -1.28 -3.13
N ALA A 35 5.53 -0.43 -3.09
CA ALA A 35 6.64 -0.46 -4.05
C ALA A 35 7.67 -1.56 -3.77
N ALA A 36 7.52 -2.32 -2.68
CA ALA A 36 8.32 -3.50 -2.40
C ALA A 36 7.57 -4.41 -1.43
N ALA A 37 6.63 -5.22 -1.96
CA ALA A 37 5.86 -6.17 -1.18
C ALA A 37 6.59 -7.53 -1.07
N ALA A 38 6.45 -8.20 0.07
CA ALA A 38 6.95 -9.56 0.29
C ALA A 38 5.83 -10.59 0.15
N LEU A 39 5.59 -11.09 -1.06
CA LEU A 39 4.64 -12.19 -1.24
C LEU A 39 5.18 -13.49 -0.62
N PRO A 40 4.36 -14.24 0.13
CA PRO A 40 4.67 -15.59 0.61
C PRO A 40 4.96 -16.55 -0.54
N ALA A 41 5.81 -17.55 -0.31
CA ALA A 41 6.20 -18.52 -1.34
C ALA A 41 5.02 -19.35 -1.88
N ASP A 42 4.00 -19.52 -1.03
CA ASP A 42 2.72 -20.20 -1.27
C ASP A 42 1.58 -19.21 -1.57
N ALA A 43 1.89 -17.98 -2.04
CA ALA A 43 0.88 -16.99 -2.35
C ALA A 43 -0.14 -17.51 -3.38
N GLY A 44 -1.35 -17.81 -2.90
CA GLY A 44 -2.46 -18.30 -3.70
C GLY A 44 -3.45 -17.20 -4.13
N PRO A 45 -4.46 -17.55 -4.94
CA PRO A 45 -5.50 -16.63 -5.39
C PRO A 45 -6.22 -15.89 -4.26
N ALA A 46 -6.43 -16.55 -3.11
CA ALA A 46 -7.13 -16.01 -1.94
C ALA A 46 -6.50 -14.73 -1.36
N LEU A 47 -5.19 -14.55 -1.55
CA LEU A 47 -4.48 -13.37 -1.05
C LEU A 47 -4.89 -12.09 -1.76
N GLY A 48 -5.33 -12.15 -3.02
CA GLY A 48 -5.73 -10.97 -3.80
C GLY A 48 -6.85 -10.16 -3.16
N PRO A 49 -8.02 -10.77 -2.87
CA PRO A 49 -9.11 -10.10 -2.19
C PRO A 49 -8.72 -9.56 -0.81
N LEU A 50 -7.87 -10.29 -0.08
CA LEU A 50 -7.35 -9.83 1.21
C LEU A 50 -6.52 -8.55 1.06
N LEU A 51 -5.62 -8.48 0.09
CA LEU A 51 -4.82 -7.27 -0.16
C LEU A 51 -5.68 -6.07 -0.54
N LEU A 52 -6.68 -6.26 -1.41
CA LEU A 52 -7.64 -5.21 -1.71
C LEU A 52 -8.43 -4.79 -0.46
N SER A 53 -8.72 -5.69 0.47
CA SER A 53 -9.43 -5.32 1.71
C SER A 53 -8.63 -4.41 2.64
N PHE A 54 -7.32 -4.31 2.43
CA PHE A 54 -6.43 -3.31 3.05
C PHE A 54 -6.21 -2.06 2.17
N GLY A 55 -6.94 -1.89 1.08
CA GLY A 55 -6.79 -0.77 0.16
C GLY A 55 -5.57 -0.86 -0.77
N VAL A 56 -4.82 -1.97 -0.74
CA VAL A 56 -3.64 -2.17 -1.59
C VAL A 56 -4.09 -2.59 -2.98
N THR A 57 -3.92 -1.71 -3.97
CA THR A 57 -4.39 -1.93 -5.35
C THR A 57 -3.24 -2.18 -6.33
N THR A 58 -1.99 -1.90 -5.94
CA THR A 58 -0.80 -2.20 -6.73
C THR A 58 0.33 -2.63 -5.80
N ILE A 59 1.05 -3.68 -6.21
CA ILE A 59 2.25 -4.15 -5.52
C ILE A 59 3.38 -4.34 -6.53
N VAL A 60 4.61 -4.06 -6.10
CA VAL A 60 5.83 -4.51 -6.77
C VAL A 60 6.35 -5.70 -5.98
N ALA A 61 6.42 -6.86 -6.62
CA ALA A 61 6.86 -8.09 -5.98
C ALA A 61 7.65 -8.95 -6.96
N ASN A 62 8.88 -9.27 -6.58
CA ASN A 62 9.65 -10.32 -7.23
C ASN A 62 9.27 -11.68 -6.63
N HIS A 63 8.30 -12.33 -7.27
CA HIS A 63 7.78 -13.64 -6.88
C HIS A 63 7.67 -14.54 -8.13
N PRO A 64 8.00 -15.85 -8.05
CA PRO A 64 7.92 -16.75 -9.20
C PRO A 64 6.52 -16.82 -9.84
N GLN A 65 5.48 -16.56 -9.06
CA GLN A 65 4.09 -16.58 -9.53
C GLN A 65 3.52 -15.19 -9.87
N SER A 66 4.33 -14.12 -9.88
CA SER A 66 3.82 -12.75 -10.08
C SER A 66 2.96 -12.58 -11.34
N GLU A 67 3.36 -13.17 -12.47
CA GLU A 67 2.56 -13.10 -13.71
C GLU A 67 1.24 -13.85 -13.61
N SER A 68 1.26 -15.06 -13.04
CA SER A 68 0.07 -15.89 -12.84
C SER A 68 -0.91 -15.21 -11.88
N LEU A 69 -0.42 -14.70 -10.75
CA LEU A 69 -1.21 -13.95 -9.79
C LEU A 69 -1.79 -12.68 -10.42
N ASN A 70 -1.01 -11.93 -11.21
CA ASN A 70 -1.52 -10.75 -11.91
C ASN A 70 -2.67 -11.10 -12.87
N ALA A 71 -2.57 -12.21 -13.59
CA ALA A 71 -3.61 -12.67 -14.51
C ALA A 71 -4.88 -13.07 -13.75
N ILE A 72 -4.75 -13.84 -12.67
CA ILE A 72 -5.87 -14.27 -11.82
C ILE A 72 -6.54 -13.05 -11.16
N TRP A 73 -5.75 -12.15 -10.57
CA TRP A 73 -6.20 -10.98 -9.82
C TRP A 73 -6.80 -9.87 -10.68
N SER A 74 -6.56 -9.90 -11.98
CA SER A 74 -7.28 -9.05 -12.94
C SER A 74 -8.72 -9.53 -13.21
N GLY A 75 -9.05 -10.75 -12.79
CA GLY A 75 -10.36 -11.37 -12.92
C GLY A 75 -11.43 -10.77 -12.00
N LYS A 76 -12.70 -11.07 -12.29
CA LYS A 76 -13.83 -10.64 -11.45
C LYS A 76 -14.01 -11.52 -10.22
N ASP A 77 -13.71 -12.80 -10.35
CA ASP A 77 -14.03 -13.81 -9.34
C ASP A 77 -13.05 -13.75 -8.17
N MET A 78 -11.75 -13.63 -8.48
CA MET A 78 -10.66 -13.46 -7.52
C MET A 78 -9.95 -12.14 -7.76
N PRO A 79 -10.56 -10.98 -7.46
CA PRO A 79 -9.94 -9.68 -7.69
C PRO A 79 -8.73 -9.48 -6.76
N GLY A 80 -7.69 -8.83 -7.24
CA GLY A 80 -6.53 -8.47 -6.43
C GLY A 80 -5.82 -7.21 -6.92
N PRO A 81 -4.70 -6.84 -6.27
CA PRO A 81 -3.86 -5.74 -6.73
C PRO A 81 -3.25 -6.04 -8.10
N ARG A 82 -2.89 -4.99 -8.82
CA ARG A 82 -1.93 -5.09 -9.93
C ARG A 82 -0.61 -5.62 -9.37
N VAL A 83 -0.03 -6.64 -10.00
CA VAL A 83 1.30 -7.14 -9.62
C VAL A 83 2.31 -6.69 -10.67
N LEU A 84 3.28 -5.89 -10.25
CA LEU A 84 4.42 -5.49 -11.04
C LEU A 84 5.60 -6.41 -10.68
N GLY A 85 6.14 -7.10 -11.69
CA GLY A 85 7.17 -8.12 -11.53
C GLY A 85 8.58 -7.57 -11.35
N LYS A 86 9.57 -8.47 -11.42
CA LYS A 86 11.00 -8.22 -11.15
C LYS A 86 11.61 -7.02 -11.88
N ASP A 87 11.15 -6.72 -13.09
CA ASP A 87 11.75 -5.67 -13.93
C ASP A 87 11.47 -4.26 -13.36
N TRP A 88 10.37 -4.09 -12.62
CA TRP A 88 10.03 -2.84 -11.93
C TRP A 88 10.83 -2.64 -10.63
N GLN A 89 11.38 -3.71 -10.07
CA GLN A 89 12.21 -3.63 -8.88
C GLN A 89 13.61 -3.09 -9.22
N LEU A 90 14.15 -3.41 -10.40
CA LEU A 90 15.45 -2.91 -10.87
C LEU A 90 15.49 -1.38 -10.96
N ASP A 91 14.40 -0.76 -11.43
CA ASP A 91 14.31 0.70 -11.52
C ASP A 91 14.32 1.36 -10.14
N LEU A 92 13.73 0.70 -9.13
CA LEU A 92 13.70 1.19 -7.74
C LEU A 92 15.00 0.91 -6.96
N GLU A 93 15.73 -0.17 -7.27
CA GLU A 93 17.05 -0.46 -6.67
C GLU A 93 18.14 0.54 -7.10
N SER A 94 17.93 1.23 -8.21
CA SER A 94 18.79 2.35 -8.65
C SER A 94 18.56 3.63 -7.84
N ALA A 95 17.44 3.73 -7.13
CA ALA A 95 17.14 4.82 -6.22
C ALA A 95 17.74 4.53 -4.82
N PRO A 96 18.20 5.54 -4.07
CA PRO A 96 18.75 5.32 -2.74
C PRO A 96 17.64 4.78 -1.84
N THR A 97 17.64 3.47 -1.64
CA THR A 97 16.73 2.82 -0.70
C THR A 97 17.22 3.13 0.71
N LEU A 98 16.48 3.94 1.45
CA LEU A 98 16.75 4.18 2.86
C LEU A 98 16.14 3.02 3.66
N LEU A 99 16.91 1.93 3.77
CA LEU A 99 16.63 0.85 4.71
C LEU A 99 16.84 1.36 6.15
N LEU A 100 15.79 1.85 6.82
CA LEU A 100 15.84 2.12 8.27
C LEU A 100 15.47 0.90 9.13
N GLY A 101 15.17 -0.24 8.50
CA GLY A 101 14.81 -1.48 9.19
C GLY A 101 15.75 -2.65 8.91
N VAL A 102 16.19 -3.31 9.99
CA VAL A 102 16.77 -4.68 10.12
C VAL A 102 18.23 -4.99 9.70
N SER A 103 19.11 -4.01 9.52
CA SER A 103 20.56 -4.24 9.66
C SER A 103 21.33 -3.14 10.41
N ALA A 104 20.64 -2.10 10.87
CA ALA A 104 21.23 -1.10 11.75
C ALA A 104 21.29 -1.63 13.19
N LEU A 105 22.33 -2.42 13.48
CA LEU A 105 22.92 -2.38 14.81
C LEU A 105 23.22 -0.89 15.14
N PRO A 106 23.16 -0.45 16.41
CA PRO A 106 23.46 0.95 16.80
C PRO A 106 24.84 1.45 16.33
N ALA A 107 25.70 0.55 15.87
CA ALA A 107 26.86 0.84 15.06
C ALA A 107 26.94 -0.17 13.91
N SER A 108 27.02 0.33 12.68
CA SER A 108 27.65 -0.43 11.60
C SER A 108 29.05 -0.87 12.06
N PRO A 109 29.55 -2.07 11.70
CA PRO A 109 30.96 -2.45 11.91
C PRO A 109 31.97 -1.46 11.28
N ARG A 110 31.48 -0.53 10.45
CA ARG A 110 32.23 0.58 9.84
C ARG A 110 31.96 1.96 10.46
N GLY A 111 31.24 2.06 11.58
CA GLY A 111 31.18 3.27 12.43
C GLY A 111 30.46 4.50 11.86
N ILE A 112 29.67 4.37 10.78
CA ILE A 112 28.94 5.51 10.22
C ILE A 112 27.68 5.78 11.05
N ARG A 113 27.52 7.02 11.54
CA ARG A 113 26.31 7.51 12.20
C ARG A 113 25.47 8.30 11.19
N TYR A 114 24.17 8.03 11.12
CA TYR A 114 23.23 8.60 10.13
C TYR A 114 23.00 10.14 10.21
N ARG A 115 23.73 10.86 11.07
CA ARG A 115 23.71 12.34 11.13
C ARG A 115 24.42 13.00 9.92
N ASP A 116 25.13 12.20 9.12
CA ASP A 116 26.01 12.71 8.05
C ASP A 116 25.36 12.71 6.65
N LEU A 117 24.06 12.38 6.52
CA LEU A 117 23.34 12.48 5.25
C LEU A 117 23.01 13.94 4.91
N THR A 118 23.95 14.62 4.26
CA THR A 118 23.69 15.91 3.60
C THR A 118 23.02 15.66 2.25
N SER A 119 21.81 16.20 2.07
CA SER A 119 21.08 16.19 0.81
C SER A 119 21.90 16.87 -0.31
N GLY A 120 22.43 16.08 -1.24
CA GLY A 120 22.99 16.58 -2.49
C GLY A 120 21.84 17.02 -3.40
N ALA A 121 21.72 18.32 -3.64
CA ALA A 121 20.79 18.88 -4.60
C ALA A 121 21.14 18.41 -6.02
N GLY A 122 20.25 17.65 -6.66
CA GLY A 122 20.37 17.25 -8.06
C GLY A 122 19.46 16.08 -8.38
N ALA A 123 18.32 16.35 -9.03
CA ALA A 123 17.31 15.38 -9.50
C ALA A 123 16.92 14.32 -8.45
N ALA A 124 15.99 14.64 -7.55
CA ALA A 124 15.63 13.79 -6.42
C ALA A 124 15.29 12.35 -6.85
N PRO A 125 16.14 11.35 -6.55
CA PRO A 125 15.75 9.97 -6.72
C PRO A 125 14.78 9.63 -5.57
N ALA A 126 13.71 8.91 -5.89
CA ALA A 126 12.75 8.45 -4.88
C ALA A 126 13.49 7.69 -3.76
N THR A 127 13.28 8.08 -2.51
CA THR A 127 13.85 7.39 -1.36
C THR A 127 12.85 6.34 -0.88
N MET A 128 13.10 5.07 -1.20
CA MET A 128 12.23 4.00 -0.69
C MET A 128 12.48 3.77 0.79
N PHE A 129 11.38 3.61 1.53
CA PHE A 129 11.35 3.29 2.93
C PHE A 129 10.72 1.89 3.13
N SER A 130 11.34 1.03 3.95
CA SER A 130 10.75 -0.25 4.40
C SER A 130 11.31 -0.69 5.76
N GLY A 131 10.46 -1.21 6.64
CA GLY A 131 10.82 -1.73 7.96
C GLY A 131 10.72 -0.76 9.13
N LEU A 132 9.87 0.28 9.08
CA LEU A 132 9.75 1.30 10.16
C LEU A 132 8.81 0.74 11.22
N ALA A 133 7.73 0.09 10.78
CA ALA A 133 6.74 -0.49 11.66
C ALA A 133 7.36 -1.49 12.65
N ASP A 134 7.07 -1.26 13.92
CA ASP A 134 7.64 -1.97 15.05
C ASP A 134 6.61 -2.14 16.18
N ALA A 135 6.98 -2.77 17.29
CA ALA A 135 6.09 -3.01 18.42
C ALA A 135 5.61 -1.73 19.13
N GLY A 136 6.26 -0.59 18.92
CA GLY A 136 5.89 0.72 19.46
C GLY A 136 5.00 1.56 18.54
N THR A 137 4.73 1.09 17.33
CA THR A 137 3.93 1.82 16.33
C THR A 137 2.48 2.01 16.80
N GLN A 138 2.07 3.25 17.03
CA GLN A 138 0.72 3.58 17.48
C GLN A 138 -0.33 3.10 16.47
N GLY A 139 -1.40 2.47 16.96
CA GLY A 139 -2.49 1.95 16.11
C GLY A 139 -2.25 0.53 15.58
N LEU A 140 -1.02 0.01 15.65
CA LEU A 140 -0.69 -1.33 15.14
C LEU A 140 -1.47 -2.45 15.87
N GLY A 141 -1.73 -2.30 17.18
CA GLY A 141 -2.52 -3.28 17.93
C GLY A 141 -3.94 -3.46 17.37
N ALA A 142 -4.64 -2.35 17.11
CA ALA A 142 -5.98 -2.39 16.53
C ALA A 142 -5.98 -2.96 15.10
N LEU A 143 -4.95 -2.66 14.30
CA LEU A 143 -4.78 -3.26 12.96
C LEU A 143 -4.66 -4.78 13.03
N LEU A 144 -3.85 -5.30 13.97
CA LEU A 144 -3.59 -6.72 14.17
C LEU A 144 -4.81 -7.49 14.73
N GLU A 145 -5.80 -6.79 15.28
CA GLU A 145 -7.07 -7.36 15.76
C GLU A 145 -8.20 -7.31 14.71
N SER A 146 -7.94 -6.78 13.52
CA SER A 146 -8.96 -6.63 12.48
C SER A 146 -9.36 -7.97 11.84
N ARG A 147 -10.59 -8.03 11.30
CA ARG A 147 -11.12 -9.24 10.65
C ARG A 147 -10.27 -9.68 9.45
N GLN A 148 -9.67 -8.74 8.74
CA GLN A 148 -8.77 -9.06 7.63
C GLN A 148 -7.59 -9.93 8.08
N VAL A 149 -7.09 -9.74 9.31
CA VAL A 149 -5.93 -10.45 9.85
C VAL A 149 -6.23 -11.89 10.20
N THR A 150 -7.46 -12.23 10.61
CA THR A 150 -7.83 -13.61 10.95
C THR A 150 -7.73 -14.53 9.73
N LEU A 151 -7.94 -13.99 8.52
CA LEU A 151 -7.78 -14.74 7.26
C LEU A 151 -6.33 -14.78 6.75
N LEU A 152 -5.43 -14.02 7.37
CA LEU A 152 -3.99 -14.05 7.10
C LEU A 152 -3.22 -14.94 8.09
N GLU A 153 -3.91 -15.66 9.00
CA GLU A 153 -3.26 -16.59 9.93
C GLU A 153 -2.32 -17.63 9.32
N PRO A 154 -2.54 -18.14 8.08
CA PRO A 154 -1.58 -19.01 7.43
C PRO A 154 -0.19 -18.37 7.21
N TYR A 155 -0.08 -17.04 7.27
CA TYR A 155 1.16 -16.31 7.04
C TYR A 155 1.89 -15.97 8.35
N PRO A 156 3.23 -16.05 8.36
CA PRO A 156 4.01 -15.86 9.58
C PRO A 156 3.75 -14.49 10.20
N ARG A 157 3.37 -14.49 11.49
CA ARG A 157 3.21 -13.26 12.28
C ARG A 157 4.57 -12.61 12.53
N ALA A 158 4.63 -11.29 12.40
CA ALA A 158 5.84 -10.55 12.70
C ALA A 158 6.27 -10.76 14.15
N ARG A 159 7.58 -11.02 14.35
CA ARG A 159 8.20 -10.97 15.67
C ARG A 159 8.18 -9.51 16.16
N ARG A 160 7.90 -9.28 17.45
CA ARG A 160 8.06 -7.96 18.08
C ARG A 160 9.49 -7.45 17.83
N ARG A 161 9.61 -6.40 17.03
CA ARG A 161 10.84 -5.67 16.71
C ARG A 161 10.73 -4.27 17.30
N PHE A 162 11.86 -3.66 17.61
CA PHE A 162 11.95 -2.27 18.08
C PHE A 162 12.91 -1.53 17.16
N SER A 163 12.55 -0.32 16.72
CA SER A 163 13.39 0.57 15.91
C SER A 163 13.42 1.97 16.54
N GLU A 164 14.51 2.72 16.31
CA GLU A 164 14.52 4.14 16.67
C GLU A 164 13.75 4.96 15.63
N GLN A 165 12.81 5.78 16.10
CA GLN A 165 12.04 6.68 15.23
C GLN A 165 12.95 7.76 14.66
N GLN A 166 13.05 7.81 13.33
CA GLN A 166 13.79 8.85 12.62
C GLN A 166 12.84 9.99 12.24
N PRO A 167 13.21 11.26 12.43
CA PRO A 167 12.43 12.37 11.90
C PRO A 167 12.57 12.42 10.37
N LEU A 168 11.46 12.17 9.66
CA LEU A 168 11.46 12.00 8.19
C LEU A 168 10.81 13.16 7.42
N ALA A 169 10.26 14.16 8.11
CA ALA A 169 9.51 15.25 7.49
C ALA A 169 10.30 16.03 6.43
N ALA A 170 11.63 16.13 6.55
CA ALA A 170 12.48 16.88 5.63
C ALA A 170 12.63 16.23 4.23
N VAL A 171 12.27 14.95 4.08
CA VAL A 171 12.41 14.21 2.81
C VAL A 171 11.08 13.63 2.31
N ALA A 172 9.96 14.00 2.94
CA ALA A 172 8.65 13.38 2.72
C ALA A 172 8.19 13.38 1.24
N ASP A 173 8.53 14.42 0.48
CA ASP A 173 8.11 14.57 -0.93
C ASP A 173 8.77 13.55 -1.87
N SER A 174 9.90 12.96 -1.47
CA SER A 174 10.58 11.91 -2.25
C SER A 174 10.43 10.52 -1.63
N LEU A 175 9.73 10.37 -0.50
CA LEU A 175 9.57 9.07 0.14
C LEU A 175 8.60 8.17 -0.62
N VAL A 176 8.95 6.89 -0.71
CA VAL A 176 8.13 5.83 -1.31
C VAL A 176 8.01 4.67 -0.34
N LEU A 177 6.79 4.15 -0.16
CA LEU A 177 6.51 3.05 0.76
C LEU A 177 6.80 1.69 0.12
N GLY A 178 7.56 0.85 0.82
CA GLY A 178 7.66 -0.58 0.59
C GLY A 178 7.54 -1.36 1.90
N SER A 179 6.89 -2.52 1.91
CA SER A 179 6.61 -3.23 3.16
C SER A 179 7.51 -4.45 3.45
N LYS A 180 8.31 -4.89 2.47
CA LYS A 180 9.02 -6.19 2.49
C LYS A 180 9.87 -6.44 3.74
N LEU A 181 10.47 -5.40 4.32
CA LEU A 181 11.46 -5.56 5.39
C LEU A 181 10.87 -5.60 6.80
N ASN A 182 9.63 -5.16 7.02
CA ASN A 182 9.03 -5.21 8.36
C ASN A 182 8.69 -6.65 8.80
N GLY A 183 8.58 -7.60 7.87
CA GLY A 183 8.34 -9.01 8.16
C GLY A 183 6.91 -9.33 8.62
N MET A 184 5.95 -8.44 8.36
CA MET A 184 4.52 -8.70 8.51
C MET A 184 3.93 -9.29 7.21
N PRO A 185 2.77 -9.97 7.28
CA PRO A 185 2.05 -10.39 6.08
C PRO A 185 1.69 -9.20 5.18
N PRO A 186 1.69 -9.38 3.84
CA PRO A 186 1.24 -8.38 2.88
C PRO A 186 -0.13 -7.78 3.22
N GLY A 187 -0.34 -6.50 2.88
CA GLY A 187 -1.53 -5.74 3.27
C GLY A 187 -1.41 -5.14 4.67
N ILE A 188 -1.26 -5.99 5.70
CA ILE A 188 -0.95 -5.53 7.07
C ILE A 188 0.35 -4.75 7.07
N ALA A 189 1.38 -5.31 6.43
CA ALA A 189 2.70 -4.72 6.34
C ALA A 189 2.65 -3.29 5.76
N THR A 190 1.87 -3.08 4.69
CA THR A 190 1.71 -1.76 4.04
C THR A 190 1.02 -0.76 4.98
N GLN A 191 -0.06 -1.18 5.64
CA GLN A 191 -0.80 -0.35 6.60
C GLN A 191 0.03 -0.01 7.84
N ALA A 192 0.85 -0.96 8.30
CA ALA A 192 1.76 -0.75 9.42
C ALA A 192 2.84 0.29 9.09
N GLU A 193 3.39 0.28 7.86
CA GLU A 193 4.34 1.33 7.44
C GLU A 193 3.69 2.71 7.36
N LEU A 194 2.43 2.82 6.90
CA LEU A 194 1.71 4.10 6.91
C LEU A 194 1.58 4.66 8.33
N LEU A 195 1.23 3.83 9.30
CA LEU A 195 1.22 4.23 10.72
C LEU A 195 2.60 4.65 11.22
N ALA A 196 3.63 3.90 10.85
CA ALA A 196 4.98 4.16 11.30
C ALA A 196 5.55 5.46 10.71
N LEU A 197 5.17 5.83 9.49
CA LEU A 197 5.49 7.13 8.89
C LEU A 197 4.86 8.29 9.66
N ALA A 198 3.60 8.17 10.08
CA ALA A 198 2.97 9.18 10.94
C ALA A 198 3.64 9.24 12.32
N ALA A 199 3.99 8.09 12.90
CA ALA A 199 4.76 8.04 14.15
C ALA A 199 6.16 8.66 14.02
N ALA A 200 6.75 8.62 12.82
CA ALA A 200 7.99 9.30 12.45
C ALA A 200 7.82 10.81 12.14
N GLY A 201 6.62 11.36 12.34
CA GLY A 201 6.32 12.79 12.27
C GLY A 201 5.79 13.29 10.93
N LEU A 202 5.41 12.41 10.00
CA LEU A 202 4.73 12.82 8.77
C LEU A 202 3.26 13.17 9.02
N SER A 203 2.73 14.15 8.29
CA SER A 203 1.29 14.39 8.22
C SER A 203 0.58 13.24 7.51
N GLY A 204 -0.76 13.14 7.67
CA GLY A 204 -1.57 12.17 6.95
C GLY A 204 -1.39 12.27 5.43
N GLU A 205 -1.38 13.49 4.89
CA GLU A 205 -1.13 13.72 3.47
C GLU A 205 0.26 13.22 3.02
N GLN A 206 1.31 13.56 3.78
CA GLN A 206 2.67 13.15 3.46
C GLN A 206 2.81 11.62 3.47
N ALA A 207 2.26 10.95 4.49
CA ALA A 207 2.27 9.50 4.59
C ALA A 207 1.52 8.84 3.41
N LEU A 208 0.31 9.32 3.08
CA LEU A 208 -0.48 8.80 1.95
C LEU A 208 0.22 9.00 0.60
N ARG A 209 0.92 10.12 0.40
CA ARG A 209 1.70 10.37 -0.83
C ARG A 209 2.77 9.30 -1.06
N THR A 210 3.39 8.78 0.01
CA THR A 210 4.42 7.72 -0.10
C THR A 210 3.89 6.42 -0.71
N ALA A 211 2.63 6.09 -0.48
CA ALA A 211 1.93 4.93 -1.05
C ALA A 211 1.01 5.32 -2.23
N GLY A 212 1.10 6.55 -2.72
CA GLY A 212 0.22 7.09 -3.75
C GLY A 212 1.02 7.73 -4.86
N SER A 213 0.98 9.06 -4.96
CA SER A 213 1.61 9.80 -6.06
C SER A 213 3.13 9.62 -6.13
N ASN A 214 3.81 9.48 -4.98
CA ASN A 214 5.26 9.33 -4.98
C ASN A 214 5.66 7.95 -5.50
N ALA A 215 4.97 6.90 -5.03
CA ALA A 215 5.17 5.54 -5.53
C ALA A 215 4.86 5.46 -7.03
N ALA A 216 3.77 6.07 -7.48
CA ALA A 216 3.44 6.14 -8.90
C ALA A 216 4.56 6.80 -9.73
N ALA A 217 5.11 7.92 -9.27
CA ALA A 217 6.21 8.61 -9.94
C ALA A 217 7.52 7.82 -9.94
N ALA A 218 7.84 7.15 -8.83
CA ALA A 218 9.03 6.30 -8.74
C ALA A 218 8.97 5.09 -9.67
N LEU A 219 7.75 4.65 -10.01
CA LEU A 219 7.51 3.59 -10.99
C LEU A 219 7.42 4.14 -12.43
N GLY A 220 7.35 5.45 -12.66
CA GLY A 220 7.04 5.99 -14.00
C GLY A 220 5.57 5.77 -14.42
N LEU A 221 4.67 5.62 -13.45
CA LEU A 221 3.23 5.45 -13.61
C LEU A 221 2.43 6.65 -13.09
N GLU A 222 3.06 7.81 -12.88
CA GLU A 222 2.43 9.02 -12.31
C GLU A 222 1.31 9.62 -13.16
N ARG A 223 1.17 9.16 -14.41
CA ARG A 223 0.08 9.51 -15.33
C ARG A 223 -1.03 8.46 -15.40
N HIS A 224 -0.88 7.37 -14.66
CA HIS A 224 -1.78 6.21 -14.74
C HIS A 224 -2.36 5.82 -13.37
N ILE A 225 -1.63 5.96 -12.27
CA ILE A 225 -2.09 5.59 -10.91
C ILE A 225 -1.67 6.63 -9.87
N GLY A 226 -2.09 6.43 -8.60
CA GLY A 226 -1.66 7.25 -7.47
C GLY A 226 -2.36 8.60 -7.33
N ARG A 227 -3.36 8.89 -8.18
CA ARG A 227 -4.25 10.05 -8.09
C ARG A 227 -5.67 9.68 -8.52
N ILE A 228 -6.66 10.32 -7.90
CA ILE A 228 -8.03 10.34 -8.41
C ILE A 228 -8.09 11.52 -9.38
N ALA A 229 -7.96 11.26 -10.68
CA ALA A 229 -8.01 12.27 -11.72
C ALA A 229 -8.44 11.67 -13.07
N PRO A 230 -9.01 12.45 -14.01
CA PRO A 230 -9.38 11.94 -15.33
C PRO A 230 -8.19 11.31 -16.07
N GLY A 231 -8.41 10.18 -16.73
CA GLY A 231 -7.39 9.40 -17.44
C GLY A 231 -6.54 8.47 -16.56
N TYR A 232 -6.71 8.52 -15.23
CA TYR A 232 -6.06 7.58 -14.32
C TYR A 232 -6.91 6.32 -14.17
N ALA A 233 -6.25 5.21 -13.81
CA ALA A 233 -6.93 3.98 -13.43
C ALA A 233 -7.93 4.27 -12.30
N ALA A 234 -9.12 3.70 -12.41
CA ALA A 234 -10.14 3.75 -11.37
C ALA A 234 -9.83 2.74 -10.26
N ASP A 235 -8.71 3.00 -9.60
CA ASP A 235 -8.23 2.34 -8.39
C ASP A 235 -8.44 3.31 -7.22
N ILE A 236 -9.52 3.12 -6.47
CA ILE A 236 -10.01 4.04 -5.44
C ILE A 236 -10.28 3.24 -4.16
N VAL A 237 -9.82 3.72 -3.02
CA VAL A 237 -10.11 3.15 -1.70
C VAL A 237 -11.12 4.06 -1.01
N LEU A 238 -12.16 3.47 -0.42
CA LEU A 238 -13.14 4.20 0.38
C LEU A 238 -12.92 3.87 1.84
N VAL A 239 -12.71 4.88 2.66
CA VAL A 239 -12.40 4.73 4.08
C VAL A 239 -13.39 5.49 4.95
N ASP A 240 -13.65 4.96 6.14
CA ASP A 240 -14.44 5.64 7.18
C ASP A 240 -13.54 6.57 8.02
N GLY A 241 -13.83 7.87 7.98
CA GLY A 241 -13.08 8.93 8.66
C GLY A 241 -12.13 9.72 7.76
N ASP A 242 -11.35 10.63 8.37
CA ASP A 242 -10.44 11.54 7.68
C ASP A 242 -8.97 11.09 7.82
N PRO A 243 -8.37 10.52 6.75
CA PRO A 243 -6.98 10.07 6.75
C PRO A 243 -5.96 11.23 6.60
N LEU A 244 -6.39 12.44 6.25
CA LEU A 244 -5.53 13.62 6.26
C LEU A 244 -5.34 14.16 7.69
N GLY A 245 -6.42 14.15 8.48
CA GLY A 245 -6.40 14.45 9.91
C GLY A 245 -5.72 13.37 10.76
N GLY A 246 -5.72 12.11 10.31
CA GLY A 246 -4.96 11.04 10.95
C GLY A 246 -4.88 9.78 10.10
N VAL A 247 -3.66 9.38 9.72
CA VAL A 247 -3.41 8.27 8.76
C VAL A 247 -4.01 6.93 9.20
N ALA A 248 -4.29 6.74 10.50
CA ALA A 248 -4.97 5.55 11.02
C ALA A 248 -6.36 5.33 10.40
N ALA A 249 -7.05 6.39 9.94
CA ALA A 249 -8.31 6.25 9.22
C ALA A 249 -8.14 5.53 7.87
N ALA A 250 -6.94 5.53 7.27
CA ALA A 250 -6.66 4.80 6.03
C ALA A 250 -6.81 3.26 6.17
N GLN A 251 -6.82 2.74 7.40
CA GLN A 251 -7.05 1.32 7.68
C GLN A 251 -8.52 0.94 7.74
N LYS A 252 -9.41 1.93 7.89
CA LYS A 252 -10.85 1.73 8.01
C LYS A 252 -11.48 1.59 6.62
N VAL A 253 -10.91 0.71 5.81
CA VAL A 253 -11.37 0.46 4.44
C VAL A 253 -12.76 -0.16 4.49
N VAL A 254 -13.69 0.46 3.77
CA VAL A 254 -15.09 0.01 3.65
C VAL A 254 -15.31 -0.68 2.31
N ALA A 255 -14.69 -0.14 1.26
CA ALA A 255 -14.77 -0.69 -0.09
C ALA A 255 -13.58 -0.24 -0.93
N VAL A 256 -13.35 -0.95 -2.03
CA VAL A 256 -12.34 -0.63 -3.04
C VAL A 256 -12.98 -0.69 -4.42
N VAL A 257 -12.71 0.33 -5.23
CA VAL A 257 -12.88 0.26 -6.66
C VAL A 257 -11.55 -0.15 -7.26
N ARG A 258 -11.51 -1.29 -7.96
CA ARG A 258 -10.29 -1.80 -8.61
C ARG A 258 -10.58 -2.00 -10.08
N ASN A 259 -9.78 -1.39 -10.95
CA ASN A 259 -9.99 -1.41 -12.40
C ASN A 259 -11.46 -1.04 -12.76
N GLY A 260 -12.01 -0.04 -12.06
CA GLY A 260 -13.37 0.45 -12.25
C GLY A 260 -14.50 -0.43 -11.73
N ARG A 261 -14.19 -1.54 -11.05
CA ARG A 261 -15.19 -2.43 -10.43
C ARG A 261 -15.25 -2.21 -8.94
N PHE A 262 -16.45 -2.05 -8.41
CA PHE A 262 -16.69 -1.86 -6.98
C PHE A 262 -16.68 -3.20 -6.23
N TYR A 263 -15.98 -3.22 -5.10
CA TYR A 263 -15.91 -4.35 -4.17
C TYR A 263 -16.05 -3.84 -2.73
N SER A 264 -17.07 -4.31 -1.99
CA SER A 264 -17.12 -4.08 -0.55
C SER A 264 -16.07 -4.94 0.16
N VAL A 265 -15.55 -4.49 1.30
CA VAL A 265 -14.61 -5.29 2.10
C VAL A 265 -15.23 -6.62 2.52
N ILE A 266 -16.48 -6.62 2.96
CA ILE A 266 -17.20 -7.87 3.30
C ILE A 266 -17.18 -8.85 2.13
N GLY A 267 -17.52 -8.39 0.92
CA GLY A 267 -17.52 -9.24 -0.26
C GLY A 267 -16.12 -9.72 -0.69
N LEU A 268 -15.06 -8.96 -0.40
CA LEU A 268 -13.68 -9.41 -0.61
C LEU A 268 -13.29 -10.51 0.37
N LEU A 269 -13.63 -10.35 1.67
CA LEU A 269 -13.35 -11.35 2.70
C LEU A 269 -14.08 -12.67 2.42
N GLU A 270 -15.36 -12.62 2.05
CA GLU A 270 -16.12 -13.83 1.68
C GLU A 270 -15.55 -14.56 0.45
N ARG A 271 -14.87 -13.86 -0.46
CA ARG A 271 -14.19 -14.49 -1.61
C ARG A 271 -12.90 -15.16 -1.18
N ALA A 272 -12.13 -14.51 -0.31
CA ALA A 272 -10.92 -15.08 0.25
C ALA A 272 -11.23 -16.33 1.09
N GLU A 273 -12.21 -16.25 2.00
CA GLU A 273 -12.68 -17.39 2.82
C GLU A 273 -13.03 -18.60 1.94
N ARG A 274 -13.90 -18.40 0.94
CA ARG A 274 -14.29 -19.48 0.01
C ARG A 274 -13.13 -20.07 -0.77
N ALA A 275 -12.10 -19.31 -1.08
CA ALA A 275 -10.94 -19.81 -1.80
C ALA A 275 -10.00 -20.61 -0.89
N LEU A 276 -9.91 -20.25 0.39
CA LEU A 276 -9.14 -20.98 1.40
C LEU A 276 -9.82 -22.30 1.80
N ASP A 277 -11.15 -22.37 1.78
CA ASP A 277 -11.92 -23.58 2.12
C ASP A 277 -11.88 -24.67 1.01
N VAL A 278 -11.39 -24.34 -0.19
CA VAL A 278 -11.40 -25.22 -1.37
C VAL A 278 -10.03 -25.89 -1.62
N GLU A 279 -8.99 -25.51 -0.88
CA GLU A 279 -7.65 -26.14 -0.89
C GLU A 279 -7.51 -27.23 0.19
#